data_AF-A0A6G5Q807-F1
#
_entry.id   AF-A0A6G5Q807-F1
#
_cell.length_a   1.000
_cell.length_b   1.000
_cell.length_c   1.000
_cell.angle_alpha   90.00
_cell.angle_beta   90.00
_cell.angle_gamma   90.00
#
_symmetry.space_group_name_H-M   'P 1'
#
loop_
_entity.id
_entity.type
_entity.pdbx_description
1 polymer ?
#
loop_
_entity_poly.entity_id
_entity_poly.type
_entity_poly.pdbx_seq_one_letter_code
_entity_poly.pdbx_strand_id
1 'polypeptide(L)' 'GAAFWQNISGEHGLDSNGVYNGTSELQIERMSVYFNEASGNKYV' A
#
# COMPACT_ATOMS: atom_id res chain seq x y z
N GLY A 1 -7.50 -4.94 14.23
CA GLY A 1 -6.77 -3.78 13.71
C GLY A 1 -5.63 -4.21 12.81
N ALA A 2 -4.56 -4.76 13.37
CA ALA A 2 -3.35 -5.12 12.63
C ALA A 2 -3.58 -6.05 11.42
N ALA A 3 -4.36 -7.13 11.58
CA ALA A 3 -4.63 -8.08 10.49
C ALA A 3 -5.41 -7.45 9.31
N PHE A 4 -6.28 -6.48 9.58
CA PHE A 4 -6.99 -5.73 8.53
C PHE A 4 -5.99 -4.95 7.68
N TRP A 5 -5.12 -4.17 8.34
CA TRP A 5 -4.11 -3.37 7.63
C TRP A 5 -3.08 -4.22 6.90
N GLN A 6 -2.71 -5.39 7.42
CA GLN A 6 -1.82 -6.32 6.72
C GLN A 6 -2.42 -6.90 5.44
N ASN A 7 -3.72 -7.23 5.45
CA ASN A 7 -4.40 -7.69 4.25
C ASN A 7 -4.45 -6.57 3.21
N ILE A 8 -4.91 -5.38 3.62
CA ILE A 8 -5.04 -4.22 2.74
C ILE A 8 -3.67 -3.81 2.16
N SER A 9 -2.61 -3.78 2.97
CA SER A 9 -1.26 -3.48 2.48
C SER A 9 -0.77 -4.53 1.47
N GLY A 10 -1.04 -5.82 1.73
CA GLY A 10 -0.68 -6.91 0.83
C GLY A 10 -1.43 -6.88 -0.50
N GLU A 11 -2.73 -6.58 -0.49
CA GLU A 11 -3.55 -6.41 -1.70
C GLU A 11 -2.99 -5.31 -2.61
N HIS A 12 -2.57 -4.20 -2.00
CA HIS A 12 -1.95 -3.08 -2.70
C HIS A 12 -0.44 -3.26 -2.96
N GLY A 13 0.15 -4.41 -2.63
CA GLY A 13 1.57 -4.68 -2.88
C GLY A 13 2.53 -3.84 -2.04
N LEU A 14 2.07 -3.29 -0.92
CA LEU A 14 2.91 -2.60 0.06
C LEU A 14 3.61 -3.62 0.97
N ASP A 15 4.90 -3.43 1.18
CA ASP A 15 5.65 -4.19 2.18
C ASP A 15 5.38 -3.66 3.60
N SER A 16 6.02 -4.27 4.59
CA SER A 16 5.91 -3.84 6.00
C SER A 16 6.48 -2.44 6.28
N ASN A 17 7.21 -1.84 5.33
CA ASN A 17 7.75 -0.49 5.39
C ASN A 17 6.89 0.53 4.62
N GLY A 18 5.77 0.09 4.03
CA GLY A 18 4.90 0.92 3.19
C GLY A 18 5.47 1.18 1.78
N VAL A 19 6.47 0.42 1.34
CA VAL A 19 7.06 0.55 0.00
C VAL A 19 6.25 -0.27 -0.98
N TYR A 20 5.83 0.35 -2.07
CA TYR A 20 5.14 -0.34 -3.16
C TYR A 20 6.10 -1.26 -3.93
N ASN A 21 5.78 -2.56 -3.95
CA ASN A 21 6.48 -3.62 -4.67
C ASN A 21 5.53 -4.40 -5.60
N GLY A 22 4.35 -3.85 -5.89
CA GLY A 22 3.36 -4.47 -6.77
C GLY A 22 3.76 -4.44 -8.23
N THR A 23 3.06 -5.22 -9.04
CA THR A 23 3.33 -5.38 -10.48
C THR A 23 2.16 -4.97 -11.37
N SER A 24 1.03 -4.55 -10.79
CA SER A 24 -0.18 -4.19 -11.52
C SER A 24 -0.65 -2.78 -11.17
N GLU A 25 -1.00 -1.99 -12.18
CA GLU A 25 -1.56 -0.64 -12.00
C GLU A 25 -2.85 -0.64 -11.15
N LEU A 26 -3.61 -1.74 -11.14
CA LEU A 26 -4.79 -1.91 -10.31
C LEU A 26 -4.49 -1.85 -8.80
N GLN A 27 -3.27 -2.23 -8.39
CA GLN A 27 -2.84 -2.16 -6.99
C GLN A 27 -2.57 -0.72 -6.54
N ILE A 28 -2.35 0.20 -7.50
CA ILE A 28 -2.15 1.62 -7.25
C ILE A 28 -3.48 2.37 -7.37
N GLU A 29 -4.41 1.82 -8.15
CA GLU A 29 -5.76 2.36 -8.26
C GLU A 29 -6.40 2.40 -6.86
N ARG A 30 -6.81 3.61 -6.44
CA ARG A 30 -7.44 3.86 -5.13
C ARG A 30 -6.55 3.61 -3.91
N MET A 31 -5.22 3.51 -4.07
CA MET A 31 -4.24 3.50 -2.97
C MET A 31 -4.54 4.63 -1.96
N SER A 32 -4.92 5.81 -2.47
CA SER A 32 -5.31 7.01 -1.71
C SER A 32 -6.55 6.88 -0.81
N VAL A 33 -7.31 5.80 -0.90
CA VAL A 33 -8.47 5.57 -0.01
C VAL A 33 -8.00 5.20 1.40
N TYR A 34 -6.89 4.46 1.49
CA TYR A 34 -6.38 3.92 2.75
C TYR A 34 -4.99 4.46 3.10
N PHE A 35 -4.20 4.89 2.11
CA PHE A 35 -2.83 5.31 2.32
C PHE A 35 -2.52 6.62 1.59
N ASN A 36 -1.72 7.47 2.22
CA ASN A 36 -1.19 8.67 1.61
C ASN A 36 0.22 8.44 1.12
N GLU A 37 0.57 9.02 -0.03
CA GLU A 37 1.95 9.01 -0.49
C GLU A 37 2.81 9.89 0.41
N ALA A 38 3.83 9.29 0.99
CA ALA A 38 4.91 9.92 1.72
C ALA A 38 6.17 9.98 0.82
N SER A 39 7.22 10.63 1.32
CA SER A 39 8.46 10.78 0.58
C SER A 39 9.14 9.43 0.29
N GLY A 40 9.70 9.30 -0.92
CA GLY A 40 10.50 8.14 -1.31
C GLY A 40 9.67 6.90 -1.64
N ASN A 41 8.54 7.08 -2.36
CA ASN A 41 7.66 5.99 -2.81
C ASN A 41 7.11 5.14 -1.66
N LYS A 42 6.91 5.77 -0.50
CA LYS A 42 6.31 5.16 0.68
C LYS A 42 4.85 5.57 0.80
N TYR A 43 4.03 4.69 1.34
CA TYR A 43 2.61 4.89 1.55
C TYR A 43 2.27 4.61 3.02
N VAL A 44 1.54 5.55 3.65
CA VAL A 44 1.23 5.55 5.09
C VAL A 44 -0.25 5.76 5.39
#